data_AF-A0A7Y6QMJ7-F1
#
_entry.id   AF-A0A7Y6QMJ7-F1
#
_cell.length_a   1.000
_cell.length_b   1.000
_cell.length_c   1.000
_cell.angle_alpha   90.00
_cell.angle_beta   90.00
_cell.angle_gamma   90.00
#
_symmetry.space_group_name_H-M   'P 1'
#
loop_
_entity.id
_entity.type
_entity.pdbx_description
1 polymer ?
#
loop_
_entity_poly.entity_id
_entity_poly.type
_entity_poly.pdbx_seq_one_letter_code
_entity_poly.pdbx_strand_id
1 'polypeptide(L)'
;MQADTIDTIEARLSLLASYLTPSEMEEVRQRTLSHAADWQQLVADAAHAIANGIAPQEDAATALAIRWAVLFRNSHAGSDAALDAKIRFAYEREPGLSAHIGAQVRDFMRHALLHLHKPLPAGDTQAAGPKPSALSVAHLRAVHQLLDQPLILDDPLALKILGPDGEAALRANPQQYDNPVSAVMRTTIAVRSRLAEDCWHAAQEQGVNQYAILGAGLDTSAWRGSLPAPAAVYEVDLPGVQQWKRERLQAAGMSEPQGLHFIPVDFASENLHETMRAGGFSWEQPAFFSWLGVSMYLCEDEVMQTLSTVAQSAPGSSIVFDYLLDPELLSAMERSAMQMFGARLASQGEPWRCHFVPEQLEARLRQLGFRQVEHFAAEQLSERYLSGRSDGLRLGGTTRLLRAFT
;
A
#
# COMPACT_ATOMS: atom_id res chain seq x y z
N MET A 1 25.78 30.26 -15.66
CA MET A 1 24.91 30.54 -16.84
C MET A 1 23.52 30.82 -16.28
N GLN A 2 22.86 31.86 -16.80
CA GLN A 2 21.86 32.72 -16.13
C GLN A 2 20.82 32.02 -15.24
N ALA A 3 20.79 32.45 -13.98
CA ALA A 3 19.67 32.29 -13.06
C ALA A 3 18.40 32.89 -13.69
N ASP A 4 17.27 32.23 -13.47
CA ASP A 4 15.95 32.67 -13.92
C ASP A 4 15.73 34.15 -13.59
N THR A 5 15.62 34.98 -14.63
CA THR A 5 15.23 36.38 -14.48
C THR A 5 13.71 36.42 -14.25
N ILE A 6 13.18 37.42 -13.55
CA ILE A 6 11.72 37.56 -13.32
C ILE A 6 10.95 37.48 -14.65
N ASP A 7 11.51 38.05 -15.72
CA ASP A 7 10.95 37.98 -17.07
C ASP A 7 10.82 36.54 -17.61
N THR A 8 11.73 35.64 -17.24
CA THR A 8 11.71 34.22 -17.61
C THR A 8 10.68 33.42 -16.80
N ILE A 9 10.38 33.83 -15.57
CA ILE A 9 9.29 33.25 -14.76
C ILE A 9 7.93 33.67 -15.32
N GLU A 10 7.75 34.97 -15.60
CA GLU A 10 6.49 35.50 -16.16
C GLU A 10 6.17 34.92 -17.54
N ALA A 11 7.19 34.69 -18.38
CA ALA A 11 7.01 34.00 -19.66
C ALA A 11 6.47 32.56 -19.48
N ARG A 12 6.91 31.84 -18.45
CA ARG A 12 6.41 30.48 -18.15
C ARG A 12 5.01 30.51 -17.55
N LEU A 13 4.74 31.44 -16.64
CA LEU A 13 3.39 31.63 -16.08
C LEU A 13 2.38 31.97 -17.17
N SER A 14 2.80 32.71 -18.20
CA SER A 14 1.96 32.99 -19.38
C SER A 14 1.62 31.73 -20.19
N LEU A 15 2.52 30.76 -20.29
CA LEU A 15 2.23 29.46 -20.92
C LEU A 15 1.24 28.63 -20.08
N LEU A 16 1.34 28.67 -18.75
CA LEU A 16 0.41 27.99 -17.85
C LEU A 16 -1.00 28.60 -17.83
N ALA A 17 -1.13 29.90 -18.14
CA ALA A 17 -2.41 30.62 -18.04
C ALA A 17 -3.54 30.00 -18.90
N SER A 18 -3.20 29.31 -20.00
CA SER A 18 -4.19 28.63 -20.85
C SER A 18 -4.78 27.35 -20.24
N TYR A 19 -4.20 26.86 -19.13
CA TYR A 19 -4.56 25.60 -18.48
C TYR A 19 -5.24 25.81 -17.12
N LEU A 20 -5.25 27.04 -16.61
CA LEU A 20 -5.62 27.35 -15.22
C LEU A 20 -6.72 28.42 -15.17
N THR A 21 -7.56 28.34 -14.14
CA THR A 21 -8.48 29.44 -13.81
C THR A 21 -7.72 30.65 -13.26
N PRO A 22 -8.30 31.87 -13.27
CA PRO A 22 -7.63 33.04 -12.71
C PRO A 22 -7.19 32.90 -11.24
N SER A 23 -7.98 32.19 -10.42
CA SER A 23 -7.65 31.93 -9.02
C SER A 23 -6.48 30.96 -8.87
N GLU A 24 -6.51 29.85 -9.61
CA GLU A 24 -5.42 28.86 -9.64
C GLU A 24 -4.12 29.51 -10.16
N MET A 25 -4.23 30.38 -11.16
CA MET A 25 -3.09 31.08 -11.74
C MET A 25 -2.41 32.02 -10.74
N GLU A 26 -3.18 32.72 -9.90
CA GLU A 26 -2.61 33.58 -8.86
C GLU A 26 -1.89 32.77 -7.78
N GLU A 27 -2.47 31.65 -7.35
CA GLU A 27 -1.84 30.74 -6.38
C GLU A 27 -0.54 30.12 -6.93
N VAL A 28 -0.56 29.66 -8.18
CA VAL A 28 0.63 29.12 -8.87
C VAL A 28 1.70 30.19 -9.03
N ARG A 29 1.33 31.42 -9.40
CA ARG A 29 2.28 32.56 -9.50
C ARG A 29 2.97 32.79 -8.17
N GLN A 30 2.22 32.93 -7.08
CA GLN A 30 2.79 33.18 -5.75
C GLN A 30 3.76 32.08 -5.31
N ARG A 31 3.38 30.81 -5.49
CA ARG A 31 4.24 29.66 -5.14
C ARG A 31 5.46 29.52 -6.03
N THR A 32 5.32 29.79 -7.33
CA THR A 32 6.44 29.73 -8.28
C THR A 32 7.49 30.76 -7.91
N LEU A 33 7.06 31.99 -7.58
CA LEU A 33 7.95 33.06 -7.14
C LEU A 33 8.61 32.74 -5.80
N SER A 34 7.86 32.19 -4.83
CA SER A 34 8.40 31.89 -3.49
C SER A 34 9.46 30.78 -3.50
N HIS A 35 9.42 29.87 -4.47
CA HIS A 35 10.34 28.73 -4.59
C HIS A 35 11.40 28.92 -5.70
N ALA A 36 11.53 30.10 -6.28
CA ALA A 36 12.46 30.35 -7.38
C ALA A 36 13.92 30.07 -6.98
N ALA A 37 14.32 30.46 -5.76
CA ALA A 37 15.66 30.21 -5.23
C ALA A 37 15.93 28.71 -5.01
N ASP A 38 14.93 27.96 -4.52
CA ASP A 38 15.03 26.52 -4.31
C ASP A 38 15.24 25.77 -5.62
N TRP A 39 14.54 26.20 -6.68
CA TRP A 39 14.70 25.65 -8.02
C TRP A 39 16.09 25.91 -8.57
N GLN A 40 16.60 27.13 -8.39
CA GLN A 40 17.96 27.48 -8.81
C GLN A 40 18.99 26.61 -8.10
N GLN A 41 18.86 26.41 -6.79
CA GLN A 41 19.77 25.56 -6.04
C GLN A 41 19.69 24.10 -6.49
N LEU A 42 18.48 23.56 -6.68
CA LEU A 42 18.31 22.16 -7.09
C LEU A 42 18.87 21.89 -8.50
N VAL A 43 18.69 22.81 -9.44
CA VAL A 43 19.29 22.70 -10.78
C VAL A 43 20.82 22.77 -10.71
N ALA A 44 21.38 23.62 -9.83
CA ALA A 44 22.81 23.68 -9.61
C ALA A 44 23.37 22.37 -9.00
N ASP A 45 22.68 21.80 -8.01
CA ASP A 45 23.05 20.52 -7.40
C ASP A 45 23.04 19.39 -8.45
N ALA A 46 22.01 19.34 -9.30
CA ALA A 46 21.91 18.35 -10.38
C ALA A 46 23.02 18.53 -11.43
N ALA A 47 23.32 19.77 -11.81
CA ALA A 47 24.43 20.05 -12.71
C ALA A 47 25.78 19.63 -12.10
N HIS A 48 25.97 19.84 -10.79
CA HIS A 48 27.17 19.40 -10.07
C HIS A 48 27.29 17.87 -10.03
N ALA A 49 26.20 17.16 -9.76
CA ALA A 49 26.17 15.69 -9.79
C ALA A 49 26.58 15.15 -11.18
N ILE A 50 26.04 15.74 -12.26
CA ILE A 50 26.41 15.39 -13.64
C ILE A 50 27.90 15.65 -13.89
N ALA A 51 28.42 16.80 -13.43
CA ALA A 51 29.83 17.16 -13.62
C ALA A 51 30.80 16.20 -12.90
N ASN A 52 30.36 15.62 -11.79
CA ASN A 52 31.11 14.62 -11.02
C ASN A 52 30.90 13.18 -11.52
N GLY A 53 30.15 12.99 -12.62
CA GLY A 53 29.95 11.68 -13.23
C GLY A 53 28.96 10.76 -12.50
N ILE A 54 28.10 11.30 -11.62
CA ILE A 54 27.05 10.53 -10.97
C ILE A 54 26.06 10.02 -12.02
N ALA A 55 25.80 8.72 -12.04
CA ALA A 55 24.83 8.12 -12.94
C ALA A 55 23.40 8.32 -12.43
N PRO A 56 22.39 8.45 -13.31
CA PRO A 56 20.98 8.65 -12.90
C PRO A 56 20.38 7.55 -12.01
N GLN A 57 21.04 6.38 -11.93
CA GLN A 57 20.61 5.23 -11.13
C GLN A 57 21.13 5.24 -9.69
N GLU A 58 22.12 6.09 -9.39
CA GLU A 58 22.77 6.10 -8.09
C GLU A 58 21.92 6.81 -7.03
N ASP A 59 22.11 6.46 -5.76
CA ASP A 59 21.35 7.01 -4.64
C ASP A 59 21.41 8.55 -4.57
N ALA A 60 22.55 9.13 -4.94
CA ALA A 60 22.71 10.58 -5.03
C ALA A 60 21.79 11.22 -6.09
N ALA A 61 21.59 10.55 -7.23
CA ALA A 61 20.65 10.98 -8.27
C ALA A 61 19.19 10.76 -7.81
N THR A 62 18.91 9.66 -7.11
CA THR A 62 17.61 9.38 -6.52
C THR A 62 17.19 10.44 -5.50
N ALA A 63 18.11 10.88 -4.63
CA ALA A 63 17.86 11.95 -3.66
C ALA A 63 17.51 13.29 -4.35
N LEU A 64 18.20 13.61 -5.45
CA LEU A 64 17.87 14.78 -6.28
C LEU A 64 16.50 14.62 -6.95
N ALA A 65 16.15 13.43 -7.43
CA ALA A 65 14.86 13.15 -8.06
C ALA A 65 13.69 13.29 -7.08
N ILE A 66 13.85 12.85 -5.83
CA ILE A 66 12.86 13.05 -4.76
C ILE A 66 12.68 14.54 -4.47
N ARG A 67 13.77 15.28 -4.28
CA ARG A 67 13.73 16.74 -4.06
C ARG A 67 13.04 17.46 -5.22
N TRP A 68 13.30 17.03 -6.45
CA TRP A 68 12.65 17.54 -7.66
C TRP A 68 11.14 17.32 -7.67
N ALA A 69 10.68 16.10 -7.38
CA ALA A 69 9.26 15.79 -7.35
C ALA A 69 8.50 16.55 -6.25
N VAL A 70 9.12 16.72 -5.08
CA VAL A 70 8.57 17.47 -3.95
C VAL A 70 8.51 18.96 -4.28
N LEU A 71 9.62 19.53 -4.76
CA LEU A 71 9.70 20.96 -5.09
C LEU A 71 8.75 21.31 -6.23
N PHE A 72 8.62 20.46 -7.24
CA PHE A 72 7.65 20.63 -8.32
C PHE A 72 6.22 20.77 -7.80
N ARG A 73 5.82 19.86 -6.90
CA ARG A 73 4.49 19.92 -6.30
C ARG A 73 4.31 21.18 -5.47
N ASN A 74 5.25 21.50 -4.58
CA ASN A 74 5.13 22.64 -3.67
C ASN A 74 5.17 24.01 -4.36
N SER A 75 5.96 24.13 -5.43
CA SER A 75 6.07 25.38 -6.21
C SER A 75 4.89 25.64 -7.14
N HIS A 76 3.99 24.66 -7.32
CA HIS A 76 2.89 24.76 -8.26
C HIS A 76 1.53 24.51 -7.57
N ALA A 77 1.30 23.29 -7.10
CA ALA A 77 -0.03 22.82 -6.70
C ALA A 77 -0.20 22.53 -5.21
N GLY A 78 0.89 22.43 -4.44
CA GLY A 78 0.84 22.14 -3.01
C GLY A 78 0.11 20.82 -2.74
N SER A 79 -0.97 20.86 -1.95
CA SER A 79 -1.83 19.69 -1.69
C SER A 79 -2.99 19.53 -2.67
N ASP A 80 -3.19 20.45 -3.61
CA ASP A 80 -4.28 20.39 -4.59
C ASP A 80 -3.94 19.42 -5.73
N ALA A 81 -4.53 18.22 -5.69
CA ALA A 81 -4.29 17.16 -6.66
C ALA A 81 -4.87 17.46 -8.05
N ALA A 82 -5.96 18.24 -8.14
CA ALA A 82 -6.58 18.58 -9.42
C ALA A 82 -5.72 19.64 -10.15
N LEU A 83 -5.19 20.60 -9.40
CA LEU A 83 -4.25 21.59 -9.89
C LEU A 83 -2.91 20.94 -10.31
N ASP A 84 -2.39 19.99 -9.53
CA ASP A 84 -1.17 19.24 -9.87
C ASP A 84 -1.33 18.49 -11.20
N ALA A 85 -2.48 17.83 -11.41
CA ALA A 85 -2.77 17.13 -12.66
C ALA A 85 -2.82 18.07 -13.89
N LYS A 86 -3.49 19.23 -13.76
CA LYS A 86 -3.53 20.25 -14.82
C LYS A 86 -2.13 20.77 -15.17
N ILE A 87 -1.30 20.99 -14.15
CA ILE A 87 0.06 21.51 -14.33
C ILE A 87 0.96 20.45 -14.97
N ARG A 88 0.89 19.18 -14.55
CA ARG A 88 1.61 18.09 -15.22
C ARG A 88 1.22 17.95 -16.68
N PHE A 89 -0.07 18.03 -16.98
CA PHE A 89 -0.58 18.01 -18.35
C PHE A 89 -0.04 19.18 -19.19
N ALA A 90 0.09 20.37 -18.63
CA ALA A 90 0.71 21.51 -19.29
C ALA A 90 2.21 21.26 -19.58
N TYR A 91 2.95 20.73 -18.60
CA TYR A 91 4.39 20.41 -18.75
C TYR A 91 4.69 19.33 -19.80
N GLU A 92 3.74 18.44 -20.09
CA GLU A 92 3.86 17.46 -21.19
C GLU A 92 3.69 18.10 -22.57
N ARG A 93 2.86 19.14 -22.68
CA ARG A 93 2.47 19.76 -23.95
C ARG A 93 3.25 21.00 -24.31
N GLU A 94 3.82 21.68 -23.32
CA GLU A 94 4.52 22.95 -23.49
C GLU A 94 6.01 22.80 -23.14
N PRO A 95 6.87 22.42 -24.11
CA PRO A 95 8.31 22.27 -23.90
C PRO A 95 8.98 23.52 -23.30
N GLY A 96 8.44 24.71 -23.59
CA GLY A 96 8.90 26.00 -23.08
C GLY A 96 8.88 26.13 -21.56
N LEU A 97 8.01 25.40 -20.86
CA LEU A 97 7.91 25.43 -19.39
C LEU A 97 9.18 24.92 -18.70
N SER A 98 9.92 24.02 -19.37
CA SER A 98 11.13 23.39 -18.81
C SER A 98 12.43 23.91 -19.42
N ALA A 99 12.37 24.80 -20.42
CA ALA A 99 13.54 25.18 -21.23
C ALA A 99 14.70 25.76 -20.39
N HIS A 100 14.39 26.52 -19.34
CA HIS A 100 15.35 27.19 -18.45
C HIS A 100 16.26 26.23 -17.65
N ILE A 101 15.86 24.97 -17.45
CA ILE A 101 16.63 23.96 -16.68
C ILE A 101 17.87 23.49 -17.46
N GLY A 102 17.86 23.60 -18.80
CA GLY A 102 18.89 23.04 -19.66
C GLY A 102 18.69 21.55 -19.98
N ALA A 103 19.06 21.13 -21.18
CA ALA A 103 18.77 19.78 -21.68
C ALA A 103 19.43 18.66 -20.86
N GLN A 104 20.71 18.81 -20.49
CA GLN A 104 21.45 17.80 -19.73
C GLN A 104 20.83 17.52 -18.35
N VAL A 105 20.49 18.57 -17.61
CA VAL A 105 19.83 18.42 -16.30
C VAL A 105 18.44 17.83 -16.47
N ARG A 106 17.65 18.27 -17.46
CA ARG A 106 16.33 17.67 -17.73
C ARG A 106 16.41 16.18 -18.04
N ASP A 107 17.36 15.77 -18.88
CA ASP A 107 17.51 14.37 -19.26
C ASP A 107 18.00 13.54 -18.08
N PHE A 108 18.99 14.03 -17.34
CA PHE A 108 19.47 13.40 -16.09
C PHE A 108 18.33 13.21 -15.09
N MET A 109 17.55 14.27 -14.81
CA MET A 109 16.43 14.21 -13.88
C MET A 109 15.29 13.32 -14.42
N ARG A 110 15.01 13.33 -15.72
CA ARG A 110 14.04 12.41 -16.34
C ARG A 110 14.48 10.95 -16.13
N HIS A 111 15.75 10.64 -16.38
CA HIS A 111 16.28 9.30 -16.16
C HIS A 111 16.25 8.92 -14.68
N ALA A 112 16.68 9.80 -13.77
CA ALA A 112 16.64 9.54 -12.33
C ALA A 112 15.21 9.35 -11.80
N LEU A 113 14.26 10.17 -12.28
CA LEU A 113 12.83 9.99 -12.00
C LEU A 113 12.30 8.68 -12.58
N LEU A 114 12.68 8.28 -13.80
CA LEU A 114 12.30 6.98 -14.37
C LEU A 114 12.92 5.81 -13.60
N HIS A 115 14.11 5.97 -13.03
CA HIS A 115 14.75 4.98 -12.16
C HIS A 115 14.06 4.86 -10.81
N LEU A 116 13.53 5.95 -10.27
CA LEU A 116 12.62 5.93 -9.13
C LEU A 116 11.32 5.14 -9.42
N HIS A 117 10.95 5.00 -10.71
CA HIS A 117 9.78 4.24 -11.17
C HIS A 117 10.13 2.87 -11.81
N LYS A 118 11.40 2.48 -11.92
CA LYS A 118 11.79 1.13 -12.36
C LYS A 118 11.93 0.22 -11.14
N PRO A 119 11.41 -1.02 -11.18
CA PRO A 119 11.77 -2.00 -10.16
C PRO A 119 13.29 -2.20 -10.18
N LEU A 120 13.91 -2.13 -9.00
CA LEU A 120 15.33 -2.42 -8.82
C LEU A 120 15.65 -3.80 -9.41
N PRO A 121 16.75 -3.96 -10.17
CA PRO A 121 17.21 -5.28 -10.55
C PRO A 121 17.54 -6.09 -9.28
N ALA A 122 17.23 -7.38 -9.29
CA ALA A 122 17.44 -8.30 -8.19
C ALA A 122 18.91 -8.26 -7.70
N GLY A 123 19.14 -7.54 -6.62
CA GLY A 123 20.41 -7.41 -5.91
C GLY A 123 20.13 -6.95 -4.48
N ASP A 124 20.49 -7.79 -3.52
CA ASP A 124 20.33 -7.65 -2.06
C ASP A 124 18.92 -7.37 -1.52
N THR A 125 18.06 -8.39 -1.58
CA THR A 125 16.75 -8.46 -0.90
C THR A 125 16.84 -8.64 0.63
N GLN A 126 17.90 -8.16 1.29
CA GLN A 126 18.03 -8.20 2.76
C GLN A 126 17.67 -6.89 3.47
N ALA A 127 17.51 -5.76 2.76
CA ALA A 127 17.39 -4.44 3.40
C ALA A 127 16.16 -3.59 3.00
N ALA A 128 15.15 -4.17 2.34
CA ALA A 128 13.94 -3.41 2.00
C ALA A 128 12.91 -3.47 3.14
N GLY A 129 12.61 -2.32 3.75
CA GLY A 129 11.51 -2.17 4.72
C GLY A 129 10.12 -2.39 4.07
N PRO A 130 9.02 -2.17 4.82
CA PRO A 130 7.67 -2.38 4.31
C PRO A 130 7.38 -1.51 3.08
N LYS A 131 6.64 -2.09 2.13
CA LYS A 131 6.17 -1.37 0.95
C LYS A 131 5.25 -0.19 1.32
N PRO A 132 5.15 0.87 0.49
CA PRO A 132 4.28 2.01 0.73
C PRO A 132 2.82 1.63 1.06
N SER A 133 2.26 0.64 0.37
CA SER A 133 0.91 0.13 0.62
C SER A 133 0.76 -0.46 2.02
N ALA A 134 1.73 -1.26 2.47
CA ALA A 134 1.73 -1.88 3.80
C ALA A 134 1.79 -0.82 4.91
N LEU A 135 2.62 0.21 4.74
CA LEU A 135 2.67 1.37 5.65
C LEU A 135 1.35 2.15 5.64
N SER A 136 0.75 2.38 4.47
CA SER A 136 -0.55 3.05 4.37
C SER A 136 -1.66 2.28 5.08
N VAL A 137 -1.68 0.95 4.96
CA VAL A 137 -2.65 0.09 5.64
C VAL A 137 -2.45 0.13 7.16
N ALA A 138 -1.21 0.02 7.64
CA ALA A 138 -0.91 0.13 9.07
C ALA A 138 -1.33 1.50 9.62
N HIS A 139 -1.09 2.57 8.86
CA HIS A 139 -1.51 3.91 9.21
C HIS A 139 -3.04 4.02 9.30
N LEU A 140 -3.78 3.46 8.35
CA LEU A 140 -5.25 3.45 8.41
C LEU A 140 -5.79 2.68 9.63
N ARG A 141 -5.15 1.57 10.02
CA ARG A 141 -5.48 0.88 11.28
C ARG A 141 -5.20 1.75 12.49
N ALA A 142 -4.11 2.51 12.50
CA ALA A 142 -3.77 3.41 13.59
C ALA A 142 -4.77 4.55 13.72
N VAL A 143 -5.19 5.14 12.60
CA VAL A 143 -6.23 6.17 12.57
C VAL A 143 -7.56 5.60 13.09
N HIS A 144 -7.90 4.36 12.74
CA HIS A 144 -9.10 3.69 13.24
C HIS A 144 -9.14 3.65 14.77
N GLN A 145 -8.00 3.38 15.42
CA GLN A 145 -7.89 3.38 16.89
C GLN A 145 -8.16 4.75 17.54
N LEU A 146 -8.05 5.86 16.79
CA LEU A 146 -8.19 7.21 17.32
C LEU A 146 -9.53 7.87 16.99
N LEU A 147 -10.09 7.61 15.81
CA LEU A 147 -11.27 8.33 15.30
C LEU A 147 -12.58 7.56 15.41
N ASP A 148 -12.53 6.23 15.35
CA ASP A 148 -13.73 5.43 15.14
C ASP A 148 -14.21 4.82 16.47
N GLN A 149 -15.48 5.01 16.82
CA GLN A 149 -16.06 4.52 18.07
C GLN A 149 -17.48 3.99 17.85
N PRO A 150 -17.80 2.74 18.28
CA PRO A 150 -16.92 1.77 18.94
C PRO A 150 -15.86 1.18 18.00
N LEU A 151 -14.74 0.63 18.48
CA LEU A 151 -13.76 0.02 17.55
C LEU A 151 -14.36 -1.18 16.80
N ILE A 152 -14.05 -1.32 15.50
CA ILE A 152 -14.35 -2.51 14.70
C ILE A 152 -13.29 -3.58 14.98
N LEU A 153 -12.03 -3.13 14.97
CA LEU A 153 -10.86 -3.92 15.31
C LEU A 153 -10.11 -3.24 16.45
N ASP A 154 -9.89 -3.97 17.54
CA ASP A 154 -9.02 -3.53 18.63
C ASP A 154 -7.57 -3.93 18.31
N ASP A 155 -6.77 -2.97 17.87
CA ASP A 155 -5.36 -3.15 17.51
C ASP A 155 -4.51 -2.15 18.32
N PRO A 156 -4.19 -2.47 19.60
CA PRO A 156 -3.42 -1.58 20.46
C PRO A 156 -2.00 -1.33 19.95
N LEU A 157 -1.51 -2.13 18.99
CA LEU A 157 -0.19 -1.99 18.39
C LEU A 157 -0.19 -1.18 17.10
N ALA A 158 -1.38 -0.84 16.54
CA ALA A 158 -1.49 -0.11 15.28
C ALA A 158 -0.75 1.24 15.29
N LEU A 159 -0.78 1.96 16.41
CA LEU A 159 -0.03 3.20 16.58
C LEU A 159 1.47 2.92 16.78
N LYS A 160 1.80 1.91 17.59
CA LYS A 160 3.19 1.56 17.96
C LYS A 160 4.02 1.13 16.76
N ILE A 161 3.44 0.38 15.83
CA ILE A 161 4.14 -0.09 14.63
C ILE A 161 4.57 1.05 13.69
N LEU A 162 3.98 2.25 13.81
CA LEU A 162 4.40 3.44 13.06
C LEU A 162 5.69 4.08 13.61
N GLY A 163 6.18 3.62 14.77
CA GLY A 163 7.29 4.23 15.50
C GLY A 163 6.89 5.50 16.26
N PRO A 164 7.78 6.02 17.12
CA PRO A 164 7.47 7.11 18.04
C PRO A 164 7.06 8.40 17.32
N ASP A 165 7.75 8.76 16.23
CA ASP A 165 7.45 9.97 15.46
C ASP A 165 6.11 9.84 14.72
N GLY A 166 5.86 8.67 14.12
CA GLY A 166 4.60 8.39 13.42
C GLY A 166 3.41 8.37 14.37
N GLU A 167 3.56 7.75 15.55
CA GLU A 167 2.55 7.78 16.61
C GLU A 167 2.29 9.21 17.09
N ALA A 168 3.35 9.97 17.39
CA ALA A 168 3.24 11.35 17.88
C ALA A 168 2.56 12.26 16.85
N ALA A 169 2.97 12.19 15.58
CA ALA A 169 2.38 12.96 14.50
C ALA A 169 0.89 12.65 14.29
N LEU A 170 0.53 11.36 14.34
CA LEU A 170 -0.85 10.94 14.18
C LEU A 170 -1.73 11.38 15.37
N ARG A 171 -1.23 11.26 16.61
CA ARG A 171 -1.94 11.73 17.81
C ARG A 171 -2.09 13.25 17.86
N ALA A 172 -1.13 14.00 17.34
CA ALA A 172 -1.17 15.46 17.32
C ALA A 172 -2.27 16.00 16.39
N ASN A 173 -2.58 15.28 15.31
CA ASN A 173 -3.62 15.70 14.36
C ASN A 173 -4.32 14.49 13.71
N PRO A 174 -5.17 13.75 14.44
CA PRO A 174 -5.89 12.62 13.86
C PRO A 174 -6.95 13.08 12.83
N GLN A 175 -7.49 14.27 13.02
CA GLN A 175 -8.63 14.83 12.29
C GLN A 175 -8.30 15.15 10.83
N GLN A 176 -7.02 15.25 10.45
CA GLN A 176 -6.63 15.29 9.04
C GLN A 176 -7.11 14.06 8.24
N TYR A 177 -7.39 12.95 8.93
CA TYR A 177 -7.90 11.72 8.35
C TYR A 177 -9.41 11.53 8.55
N ASP A 178 -10.10 12.52 9.10
CA ASP A 178 -11.55 12.55 9.24
C ASP A 178 -12.20 13.08 7.96
N ASN A 179 -12.18 12.26 6.92
CA ASN A 179 -12.84 12.55 5.65
C ASN A 179 -13.50 11.29 5.07
N PRO A 180 -14.52 11.42 4.20
CA PRO A 180 -15.29 10.28 3.73
C PRO A 180 -14.46 9.20 3.03
N VAL A 181 -13.41 9.58 2.31
CA VAL A 181 -12.54 8.65 1.60
C VAL A 181 -11.71 7.83 2.58
N SER A 182 -11.07 8.51 3.53
CA SER A 182 -10.35 7.86 4.62
C SER A 182 -11.28 6.97 5.44
N ALA A 183 -12.51 7.41 5.73
CA ALA A 183 -13.49 6.64 6.50
C ALA A 183 -13.83 5.30 5.84
N VAL A 184 -14.09 5.31 4.53
CA VAL A 184 -14.32 4.10 3.75
C VAL A 184 -13.09 3.18 3.79
N MET A 185 -11.90 3.74 3.58
CA MET A 185 -10.65 2.95 3.59
C MET A 185 -10.39 2.32 4.96
N ARG A 186 -10.44 3.09 6.05
CA ARG A 186 -10.27 2.55 7.41
C ARG A 186 -11.28 1.46 7.72
N THR A 187 -12.55 1.68 7.36
CA THR A 187 -13.61 0.69 7.57
C THR A 187 -13.30 -0.61 6.84
N THR A 188 -12.94 -0.55 5.56
CA THR A 188 -12.55 -1.73 4.77
C THR A 188 -11.34 -2.45 5.39
N ILE A 189 -10.32 -1.72 5.82
CA ILE A 189 -9.11 -2.30 6.43
C ILE A 189 -9.41 -2.94 7.80
N ALA A 190 -10.20 -2.29 8.64
CA ALA A 190 -10.56 -2.81 9.95
C ALA A 190 -11.47 -4.05 9.84
N VAL A 191 -12.48 -4.00 8.97
CA VAL A 191 -13.42 -5.12 8.76
C VAL A 191 -12.71 -6.33 8.18
N ARG A 192 -11.82 -6.18 7.19
CA ARG A 192 -11.12 -7.35 6.61
C ARG A 192 -10.25 -8.08 7.62
N SER A 193 -9.53 -7.33 8.47
CA SER A 193 -8.71 -7.91 9.55
C SER A 193 -9.59 -8.54 10.62
N ARG A 194 -10.68 -7.87 11.02
CA ARG A 194 -11.63 -8.41 12.00
C ARG A 194 -12.29 -9.70 11.53
N LEU A 195 -12.67 -9.78 10.25
CA LEU A 195 -13.22 -10.99 9.66
C LEU A 195 -12.23 -12.15 9.70
N ALA A 196 -10.96 -11.92 9.34
CA ALA A 196 -9.94 -12.95 9.39
C ALA A 196 -9.72 -13.46 10.81
N GLU A 197 -9.71 -12.58 11.82
CA GLU A 197 -9.61 -12.96 13.22
C GLU A 197 -10.81 -13.76 13.73
N ASP A 198 -12.03 -13.34 13.40
CA ASP A 198 -13.23 -14.10 13.75
C ASP A 198 -13.22 -15.49 13.08
N CYS A 199 -12.76 -15.57 11.82
CA CYS A 199 -12.62 -16.85 11.11
C CYS A 199 -11.53 -17.74 11.71
N TRP A 200 -10.41 -17.17 12.15
CA TRP A 200 -9.39 -17.89 12.90
C TRP A 200 -9.95 -18.47 14.19
N HIS A 201 -10.64 -17.65 15.00
CA HIS A 201 -11.24 -18.12 16.25
C HIS A 201 -12.24 -19.25 16.02
N ALA A 202 -13.08 -19.15 14.99
CA ALA A 202 -14.01 -20.22 14.62
C ALA A 202 -13.28 -21.50 14.17
N ALA A 203 -12.16 -21.39 13.45
CA ALA A 203 -11.34 -22.55 13.07
C ALA A 203 -10.68 -23.19 14.31
N GLN A 204 -10.22 -22.36 15.25
CA GLN A 204 -9.61 -22.83 16.48
C GLN A 204 -10.60 -23.57 17.39
N GLU A 205 -11.85 -23.11 17.47
CA GLU A 205 -12.94 -23.84 18.15
C GLU A 205 -13.19 -25.23 17.55
N GLN A 206 -12.82 -25.44 16.28
CA GLN A 206 -12.88 -26.74 15.59
C GLN A 206 -11.57 -27.55 15.72
N GLY A 207 -10.62 -27.08 16.53
CA GLY A 207 -9.36 -27.79 16.82
C GLY A 207 -8.19 -27.45 15.88
N VAL A 208 -8.33 -26.45 15.01
CA VAL A 208 -7.22 -25.96 14.19
C VAL A 208 -6.22 -25.20 15.06
N ASN A 209 -4.94 -25.58 14.99
CA ASN A 209 -3.88 -24.99 15.82
C ASN A 209 -2.76 -24.32 15.01
N GLN A 210 -2.84 -24.32 13.67
CA GLN A 210 -1.89 -23.63 12.80
C GLN A 210 -2.56 -22.44 12.12
N TYR A 211 -1.99 -21.24 12.28
CA TYR A 211 -2.42 -20.04 11.60
C TYR A 211 -1.30 -19.51 10.71
N ALA A 212 -1.47 -19.51 9.40
CA ALA A 212 -0.54 -18.90 8.46
C ALA A 212 -1.06 -17.55 7.94
N ILE A 213 -0.27 -16.50 8.12
CA ILE A 213 -0.53 -15.16 7.60
C ILE A 213 0.35 -14.98 6.36
N LEU A 214 -0.25 -15.10 5.18
CA LEU A 214 0.41 -14.95 3.89
C LEU A 214 0.50 -13.45 3.54
N GLY A 215 1.71 -12.96 3.25
CA GLY A 215 1.98 -11.53 3.09
C GLY A 215 1.70 -10.76 4.38
N ALA A 216 2.28 -11.23 5.49
CA ALA A 216 2.00 -10.71 6.82
C ALA A 216 2.26 -9.21 6.99
N GLY A 217 3.13 -8.61 6.19
CA GLY A 217 3.42 -7.19 6.15
C GLY A 217 3.57 -6.60 7.55
N LEU A 218 2.74 -5.59 7.82
CA LEU A 218 2.64 -4.93 9.11
C LEU A 218 1.46 -5.41 9.96
N ASP A 219 0.95 -6.62 9.72
CA ASP A 219 -0.04 -7.28 10.58
C ASP A 219 0.53 -7.46 12.01
N THR A 220 -0.29 -7.14 13.01
CA THR A 220 0.04 -7.14 14.44
C THR A 220 -0.70 -8.24 15.20
N SER A 221 -1.50 -9.07 14.54
CA SER A 221 -2.39 -10.05 15.16
C SER A 221 -1.66 -11.02 16.08
N ALA A 222 -0.53 -11.57 15.62
CA ALA A 222 0.34 -12.44 16.40
C ALA A 222 0.92 -11.73 17.64
N TRP A 223 1.17 -10.43 17.54
CA TRP A 223 1.88 -9.64 18.56
C TRP A 223 0.99 -9.11 19.68
N ARG A 224 -0.33 -9.13 19.52
CA ARG A 224 -1.28 -8.60 20.52
C ARG A 224 -1.51 -9.53 21.71
N GLY A 225 -1.10 -10.80 21.63
CA GLY A 225 -1.32 -11.79 22.70
C GLY A 225 -2.79 -12.22 22.86
N SER A 226 -3.67 -11.84 21.94
CA SER A 226 -5.10 -12.23 21.92
C SER A 226 -5.35 -13.59 21.27
N LEU A 227 -4.34 -14.20 20.65
CA LEU A 227 -4.45 -15.52 20.04
C LEU A 227 -4.33 -16.61 21.12
N PRO A 228 -5.37 -17.45 21.33
CA PRO A 228 -5.35 -18.47 22.37
C PRO A 228 -4.29 -19.55 22.10
N ALA A 229 -3.60 -20.02 23.14
CA ALA A 229 -2.78 -21.24 23.04
C ALA A 229 -3.68 -22.47 22.77
N PRO A 230 -3.22 -23.50 22.03
CA PRO A 230 -1.84 -23.73 21.56
C PRO A 230 -1.60 -23.31 20.09
N ALA A 231 -1.97 -22.09 19.70
CA ALA A 231 -1.75 -21.61 18.33
C ALA A 231 -0.25 -21.51 17.96
N ALA A 232 0.14 -22.18 16.87
CA ALA A 232 1.37 -21.92 16.14
C ALA A 232 1.05 -20.95 14.99
N VAL A 233 1.62 -19.75 15.03
CA VAL A 233 1.38 -18.70 14.04
C VAL A 233 2.60 -18.58 13.13
N TYR A 234 2.37 -18.59 11.83
CA TYR A 234 3.39 -18.54 10.80
C TYR A 234 3.20 -17.26 9.98
N GLU A 235 4.11 -16.31 10.12
CA GLU A 235 4.14 -15.14 9.25
C GLU A 235 5.00 -15.42 8.02
N VAL A 236 4.38 -15.34 6.84
CA VAL A 236 5.02 -15.60 5.55
C VAL A 236 5.14 -14.29 4.78
N ASP A 237 6.34 -13.78 4.59
CA ASP A 237 6.61 -12.51 3.88
C ASP A 237 8.09 -12.39 3.51
N LEU A 238 8.46 -11.32 2.82
CA LEU A 238 9.83 -10.97 2.50
C LEU A 238 10.68 -10.78 3.77
N PRO A 239 11.93 -11.27 3.76
CA PRO A 239 12.82 -11.21 4.92
C PRO A 239 13.01 -9.79 5.48
N GLY A 240 13.19 -8.80 4.59
CA GLY A 240 13.38 -7.40 4.99
C GLY A 240 12.17 -6.79 5.72
N VAL A 241 10.95 -7.16 5.30
CA VAL A 241 9.71 -6.68 5.93
C VAL A 241 9.54 -7.28 7.32
N GLN A 242 9.81 -8.58 7.46
CA GLN A 242 9.74 -9.28 8.75
C GLN A 242 10.76 -8.70 9.73
N GLN A 243 12.02 -8.54 9.31
CA GLN A 243 13.05 -7.94 10.14
C GLN A 243 12.67 -6.53 10.59
N TRP A 244 12.21 -5.68 9.67
CA TRP A 244 11.77 -4.33 9.99
C TRP A 244 10.65 -4.32 11.03
N LYS A 245 9.61 -5.17 10.87
CA LYS A 245 8.50 -5.25 11.82
C LYS A 245 8.97 -5.69 13.20
N ARG A 246 9.84 -6.71 13.26
CA ARG A 246 10.39 -7.23 14.52
C ARG A 246 11.17 -6.15 15.26
N GLU A 247 12.09 -5.46 14.58
CA GLU A 247 12.87 -4.37 15.17
C GLU A 247 11.98 -3.24 15.69
N ARG A 248 10.94 -2.87 14.93
CA ARG A 248 9.98 -1.82 15.32
C ARG A 248 9.19 -2.17 16.56
N LEU A 249 8.65 -3.39 16.65
CA LEU A 249 7.86 -3.83 17.79
C LEU A 249 8.74 -4.07 19.02
N GLN A 250 9.95 -4.59 18.85
CA GLN A 250 10.92 -4.71 19.93
C GLN A 250 11.35 -3.34 20.48
N ALA A 251 11.60 -2.36 19.60
CA ALA A 251 11.88 -0.98 20.02
C ALA A 251 10.69 -0.33 20.76
N ALA A 252 9.46 -0.80 20.51
CA ALA A 252 8.27 -0.40 21.26
C ALA A 252 8.06 -1.18 22.58
N GLY A 253 9.01 -2.03 22.96
CA GLY A 253 8.97 -2.82 24.20
C GLY A 253 8.18 -4.13 24.11
N MET A 254 7.79 -4.56 22.90
CA MET A 254 7.08 -5.82 22.70
C MET A 254 8.06 -6.99 22.68
N SER A 255 7.73 -8.04 23.43
CA SER A 255 8.44 -9.31 23.34
C SER A 255 7.89 -10.16 22.20
N GLU A 256 8.77 -10.90 21.51
CA GLU A 256 8.34 -11.82 20.45
C GLU A 256 7.42 -12.91 21.05
N PRO A 257 6.20 -13.08 20.53
CA PRO A 257 5.24 -14.05 21.06
C PRO A 257 5.76 -15.49 20.98
N GLN A 258 5.48 -16.29 22.01
CA GLN A 258 5.74 -17.72 21.98
C GLN A 258 4.84 -18.39 20.94
N GLY A 259 5.41 -19.21 20.05
CA GLY A 259 4.68 -19.88 18.97
C GLY A 259 4.52 -19.05 17.69
N LEU A 260 5.15 -17.86 17.60
CA LEU A 260 5.29 -17.13 16.36
C LEU A 260 6.53 -17.62 15.59
N HIS A 261 6.33 -17.99 14.32
CA HIS A 261 7.33 -18.47 13.40
C HIS A 261 7.42 -17.55 12.18
N PHE A 262 8.61 -17.07 11.88
CA PHE A 262 8.87 -16.22 10.71
C PHE A 262 9.37 -17.09 9.55
N ILE A 263 8.63 -17.09 8.44
CA ILE A 263 8.98 -17.83 7.23
C ILE A 263 9.31 -16.81 6.13
N PRO A 264 10.59 -16.54 5.84
CA PRO A 264 10.97 -15.62 4.79
C PRO A 264 10.67 -16.25 3.41
N VAL A 265 9.82 -15.60 2.62
CA VAL A 265 9.39 -16.04 1.27
C VAL A 265 9.16 -14.84 0.37
N ASP A 266 9.72 -14.89 -0.84
CA ASP A 266 9.25 -14.14 -2.00
C ASP A 266 8.25 -14.98 -2.82
N PHE A 267 6.97 -14.61 -2.75
CA PHE A 267 5.89 -15.29 -3.48
C PHE A 267 6.09 -15.35 -5.00
N ALA A 268 6.89 -14.44 -5.58
CA ALA A 268 7.09 -14.39 -7.02
C ALA A 268 8.16 -15.38 -7.51
N SER A 269 9.05 -15.84 -6.63
CA SER A 269 10.24 -16.60 -7.05
C SER A 269 10.44 -17.92 -6.29
N GLU A 270 9.80 -18.10 -5.15
CA GLU A 270 10.02 -19.26 -4.28
C GLU A 270 8.83 -20.23 -4.23
N ASN A 271 9.11 -21.51 -3.94
CA ASN A 271 8.09 -22.52 -3.76
C ASN A 271 7.48 -22.43 -2.34
N LEU A 272 6.29 -21.85 -2.25
CA LEU A 272 5.58 -21.64 -0.98
C LEU A 272 5.44 -22.93 -0.15
N HIS A 273 5.11 -24.06 -0.78
CA HIS A 273 4.90 -25.33 -0.07
C HIS A 273 6.17 -25.81 0.62
N GLU A 274 7.28 -25.82 -0.11
CA GLU A 274 8.59 -26.26 0.40
C GLU A 274 9.14 -25.31 1.45
N THR A 275 9.06 -24.00 1.21
CA THR A 275 9.58 -23.01 2.16
C THR A 275 8.79 -23.00 3.46
N MET A 276 7.45 -23.10 3.41
CA MET A 276 6.64 -23.21 4.61
C MET A 276 6.94 -24.50 5.39
N ARG A 277 7.10 -25.63 4.69
CA ARG A 277 7.47 -26.91 5.31
C ARG A 277 8.82 -26.82 6.02
N ALA A 278 9.82 -26.20 5.38
CA ALA A 278 11.13 -25.97 5.99
C ALA A 278 11.05 -25.03 7.21
N GLY A 279 10.13 -24.07 7.21
CA GLY A 279 9.82 -23.19 8.33
C GLY A 279 9.03 -23.85 9.47
N GLY A 280 8.75 -25.16 9.40
CA GLY A 280 8.08 -25.93 10.45
C GLY A 280 6.55 -25.94 10.35
N PHE A 281 5.97 -25.48 9.23
CA PHE A 281 4.54 -25.64 8.95
C PHE A 281 4.22 -27.08 8.53
N SER A 282 3.16 -27.67 9.09
CA SER A 282 2.73 -29.02 8.74
C SER A 282 1.52 -29.00 7.81
N TRP A 283 1.74 -29.38 6.55
CA TRP A 283 0.67 -29.56 5.56
C TRP A 283 -0.26 -30.76 5.85
N GLU A 284 0.18 -31.67 6.72
CA GLU A 284 -0.57 -32.87 7.17
C GLU A 284 -1.56 -32.56 8.30
N GLN A 285 -1.55 -31.36 8.85
CA GLN A 285 -2.47 -30.91 9.89
C GLN A 285 -3.39 -29.79 9.38
N PRO A 286 -4.65 -29.72 9.85
CA PRO A 286 -5.53 -28.62 9.49
C PRO A 286 -4.92 -27.27 9.84
N ALA A 287 -5.09 -26.29 8.96
CA ALA A 287 -4.56 -24.95 9.12
C ALA A 287 -5.56 -23.88 8.67
N PHE A 288 -5.49 -22.73 9.31
CA PHE A 288 -6.17 -21.53 8.87
C PHE A 288 -5.16 -20.61 8.17
N PHE A 289 -5.56 -20.02 7.06
CA PHE A 289 -4.75 -19.07 6.31
C PHE A 289 -5.48 -17.73 6.20
N SER A 290 -4.76 -16.64 6.39
CA SER A 290 -5.21 -15.30 6.00
C SER A 290 -4.30 -14.74 4.93
N TRP A 291 -4.86 -14.18 3.86
CA TRP A 291 -4.10 -13.60 2.77
C TRP A 291 -4.69 -12.26 2.35
N LEU A 292 -4.34 -11.22 3.10
CA LEU A 292 -5.02 -9.92 3.05
C LEU A 292 -4.13 -8.85 2.40
N GLY A 293 -4.65 -8.15 1.40
CA GLY A 293 -3.98 -7.06 0.73
C GLY A 293 -2.80 -7.51 -0.14
N VAL A 294 -2.82 -8.74 -0.65
CA VAL A 294 -1.72 -9.28 -1.48
C VAL A 294 -2.18 -9.63 -2.89
N SER A 295 -3.29 -10.35 -3.03
CA SER A 295 -3.73 -10.96 -4.30
C SER A 295 -3.81 -9.96 -5.46
N MET A 296 -4.22 -8.71 -5.19
CA MET A 296 -4.35 -7.66 -6.20
C MET A 296 -3.02 -7.20 -6.81
N TYR A 297 -1.89 -7.47 -6.16
CA TYR A 297 -0.55 -7.09 -6.64
C TYR A 297 0.13 -8.19 -7.46
N LEU A 298 -0.48 -9.37 -7.53
CA LEU A 298 0.01 -10.54 -8.26
C LEU A 298 -0.76 -10.70 -9.58
N CYS A 299 -0.16 -11.38 -10.56
CA CYS A 299 -0.89 -11.81 -11.74
C CYS A 299 -1.80 -13.01 -11.42
N GLU A 300 -2.79 -13.28 -12.27
CA GLU A 300 -3.78 -14.33 -12.02
C GLU A 300 -3.13 -15.70 -11.79
N ASP A 301 -2.11 -16.06 -12.55
CA ASP A 301 -1.42 -17.35 -12.43
C ASP A 301 -0.72 -17.51 -11.08
N GLU A 302 -0.06 -16.46 -10.58
CA GLU A 302 0.56 -16.43 -9.24
C GLU A 302 -0.50 -16.59 -8.14
N VAL A 303 -1.68 -15.97 -8.34
CA VAL A 303 -2.80 -16.11 -7.41
C VAL A 303 -3.31 -17.54 -7.38
N MET A 304 -3.56 -18.13 -8.55
CA MET A 304 -4.04 -19.50 -8.67
C MET A 304 -3.02 -20.52 -8.17
N GLN A 305 -1.72 -20.29 -8.37
CA GLN A 305 -0.66 -21.14 -7.84
C GLN A 305 -0.61 -21.13 -6.31
N THR A 306 -0.76 -19.95 -5.70
CA THR A 306 -0.84 -19.81 -4.23
C THR A 306 -2.06 -20.55 -3.70
N LEU A 307 -3.23 -20.34 -4.29
CA LEU A 307 -4.47 -21.02 -3.90
C LEU A 307 -4.39 -22.54 -4.12
N SER A 308 -3.75 -22.99 -5.21
CA SER A 308 -3.51 -24.41 -5.48
C SER A 308 -2.56 -25.05 -4.46
N THR A 309 -1.64 -24.27 -3.91
CA THR A 309 -0.74 -24.73 -2.84
C THR A 309 -1.52 -24.90 -1.54
N VAL A 310 -2.33 -23.90 -1.18
CA VAL A 310 -3.20 -23.94 0.01
C VAL A 310 -4.24 -25.08 -0.09
N ALA A 311 -4.76 -25.37 -1.28
CA ALA A 311 -5.70 -26.47 -1.49
C ALA A 311 -5.12 -27.86 -1.16
N GLN A 312 -3.79 -28.00 -1.07
CA GLN A 312 -3.12 -29.25 -0.69
C GLN A 312 -3.08 -29.49 0.83
N SER A 313 -3.50 -28.52 1.65
CA SER A 313 -3.56 -28.67 3.11
C SER A 313 -4.57 -29.75 3.54
N ALA A 314 -4.30 -30.35 4.70
CA ALA A 314 -5.17 -31.37 5.28
C ALA A 314 -6.64 -30.93 5.37
N PRO A 315 -7.61 -31.87 5.25
CA PRO A 315 -9.03 -31.56 5.35
C PRO A 315 -9.39 -30.79 6.62
N GLY A 316 -10.32 -29.84 6.51
CA GLY A 316 -10.65 -28.93 7.61
C GLY A 316 -9.76 -27.69 7.66
N SER A 317 -8.85 -27.52 6.70
CA SER A 317 -8.14 -26.26 6.50
C SER A 317 -9.04 -25.23 5.82
N SER A 318 -8.74 -23.95 6.02
CA SER A 318 -9.46 -22.88 5.33
C SER A 318 -8.61 -21.64 5.11
N ILE A 319 -8.94 -20.87 4.08
CA ILE A 319 -8.29 -19.59 3.76
C ILE A 319 -9.31 -18.48 3.67
N VAL A 320 -9.01 -17.33 4.28
CA VAL A 320 -9.69 -16.05 4.04
C VAL A 320 -8.76 -15.14 3.25
N PHE A 321 -9.27 -14.56 2.17
CA PHE A 321 -8.52 -13.57 1.40
C PHE A 321 -9.42 -12.49 0.80
N ASP A 322 -8.84 -11.33 0.50
CA ASP A 322 -9.50 -10.26 -0.25
C ASP A 322 -8.97 -10.19 -1.69
N TYR A 323 -9.81 -9.68 -2.58
CA TYR A 323 -9.48 -9.47 -3.99
C TYR A 323 -10.21 -8.24 -4.54
N LEU A 324 -9.69 -7.68 -5.64
CA LEU A 324 -10.36 -6.62 -6.38
C LEU A 324 -11.47 -7.20 -7.25
N LEU A 325 -12.64 -6.57 -7.24
CA LEU A 325 -13.68 -6.91 -8.20
C LEU A 325 -13.30 -6.48 -9.61
N ASP A 326 -13.80 -7.25 -10.58
CA ASP A 326 -13.77 -6.84 -11.97
C ASP A 326 -14.36 -5.42 -12.14
N PRO A 327 -13.64 -4.49 -12.81
CA PRO A 327 -14.12 -3.13 -13.02
C PRO A 327 -15.51 -3.04 -13.65
N GLU A 328 -15.93 -4.03 -14.47
CA GLU A 328 -17.24 -4.06 -15.10
C GLU A 328 -18.39 -4.22 -14.09
N LEU A 329 -18.11 -4.87 -12.95
CA LEU A 329 -19.08 -5.07 -11.87
C LEU A 329 -19.19 -3.88 -10.92
N LEU A 330 -18.30 -2.89 -11.06
CA LEU A 330 -18.28 -1.69 -10.22
C LEU A 330 -19.19 -0.61 -10.77
N SER A 331 -19.82 0.15 -9.86
CA SER A 331 -20.47 1.40 -10.20
C SER A 331 -19.47 2.40 -10.80
N ALA A 332 -19.96 3.41 -11.52
CA ALA A 332 -19.09 4.43 -12.12
C ALA A 332 -18.19 5.12 -11.08
N MET A 333 -18.74 5.44 -9.90
CA MET A 333 -18.00 6.08 -8.81
C MET A 333 -16.91 5.17 -8.24
N GLU A 334 -17.22 3.90 -8.00
CA GLU A 334 -16.25 2.91 -7.50
C GLU A 334 -15.15 2.65 -8.52
N ARG A 335 -15.49 2.57 -9.80
CA ARG A 335 -14.52 2.40 -10.89
C ARG A 335 -13.57 3.59 -10.97
N SER A 336 -14.09 4.82 -10.88
CA SER A 336 -13.24 6.03 -10.83
C SER A 336 -12.34 6.04 -9.60
N ALA A 337 -12.86 5.67 -8.43
CA ALA A 337 -12.05 5.54 -7.21
C ALA A 337 -10.95 4.49 -7.39
N MET A 338 -11.29 3.30 -7.89
CA MET A 338 -10.36 2.22 -8.17
C MET A 338 -9.24 2.66 -9.12
N GLN A 339 -9.57 3.37 -10.20
CA GLN A 339 -8.59 3.91 -11.15
C GLN A 339 -7.66 4.92 -10.49
N MET A 340 -8.19 5.86 -9.70
CA MET A 340 -7.38 6.86 -9.00
C MET A 340 -6.44 6.23 -7.98
N PHE A 341 -6.93 5.30 -7.16
CA PHE A 341 -6.10 4.60 -6.17
C PHE A 341 -5.08 3.68 -6.83
N GLY A 342 -5.49 2.92 -7.84
CA GLY A 342 -4.60 2.04 -8.61
C GLY A 342 -3.49 2.83 -9.30
N ALA A 343 -3.79 3.97 -9.91
CA ALA A 343 -2.78 4.85 -10.50
C ALA A 343 -1.80 5.41 -9.46
N ARG A 344 -2.29 5.79 -8.27
CA ARG A 344 -1.44 6.25 -7.18
C ARG A 344 -0.48 5.14 -6.71
N LEU A 345 -0.97 3.93 -6.47
CA LEU A 345 -0.12 2.81 -6.05
C LEU A 345 0.84 2.38 -7.15
N ALA A 346 0.40 2.38 -8.41
CA ALA A 346 1.27 2.14 -9.56
C ALA A 346 2.42 3.15 -9.63
N SER A 347 2.17 4.44 -9.36
CA SER A 347 3.22 5.46 -9.28
C SER A 347 4.21 5.24 -8.13
N GLN A 348 3.85 4.41 -7.15
CA GLN A 348 4.70 4.01 -6.02
C GLN A 348 5.36 2.63 -6.25
N GLY A 349 5.28 2.08 -7.47
CA GLY A 349 5.85 0.77 -7.80
C GLY A 349 4.98 -0.42 -7.42
N GLU A 350 3.73 -0.20 -7.02
CA GLU A 350 2.78 -1.23 -6.58
C GLU A 350 1.52 -1.26 -7.46
N PRO A 351 1.65 -1.55 -8.77
CA PRO A 351 0.48 -1.60 -9.64
C PRO A 351 -0.43 -2.77 -9.25
N TRP A 352 -1.74 -2.53 -9.24
CA TRP A 352 -2.72 -3.61 -9.20
C TRP A 352 -2.73 -4.35 -10.53
N ARG A 353 -2.66 -5.68 -10.47
CA ARG A 353 -2.45 -6.57 -11.62
C ARG A 353 -3.61 -7.51 -11.86
N CYS A 354 -4.40 -7.82 -10.84
CA CYS A 354 -5.45 -8.82 -10.92
C CYS A 354 -6.75 -8.34 -10.27
N HIS A 355 -7.85 -8.80 -10.86
CA HIS A 355 -9.23 -8.59 -10.44
C HIS A 355 -10.04 -9.83 -10.82
N PHE A 356 -11.17 -10.05 -10.15
CA PHE A 356 -11.97 -11.26 -10.37
C PHE A 356 -13.47 -10.97 -10.45
N VAL A 357 -14.14 -11.79 -11.26
CA VAL A 357 -15.58 -12.03 -11.20
C VAL A 357 -15.83 -13.12 -10.15
N PRO A 358 -16.66 -12.89 -9.10
CA PRO A 358 -16.82 -13.80 -7.96
C PRO A 358 -17.18 -15.25 -8.35
N GLU A 359 -18.11 -15.42 -9.29
CA GLU A 359 -18.60 -16.73 -9.71
C GLU A 359 -17.52 -17.52 -10.46
N GLN A 360 -16.69 -16.83 -11.25
CA GLN A 360 -15.57 -17.44 -11.97
C GLN A 360 -14.47 -17.86 -11.01
N LEU A 361 -14.15 -17.00 -10.03
CA LEU A 361 -13.18 -17.30 -8.98
C LEU A 361 -13.63 -18.51 -8.15
N GLU A 362 -14.90 -18.58 -7.75
CA GLU A 362 -15.45 -19.75 -7.05
C GLU A 362 -15.30 -21.03 -7.87
N ALA A 363 -15.65 -20.99 -9.16
CA ALA A 363 -15.52 -22.15 -10.04
C ALA A 363 -14.07 -22.65 -10.11
N ARG A 364 -13.09 -21.74 -10.19
CA ARG A 364 -11.66 -22.07 -10.16
C ARG A 364 -11.23 -22.65 -8.81
N LEU A 365 -11.68 -22.07 -7.70
CA LEU A 365 -11.40 -22.61 -6.35
C LEU A 365 -11.93 -24.05 -6.20
N ARG A 366 -13.14 -24.34 -6.69
CA ARG A 366 -13.69 -25.70 -6.69
C ARG A 366 -12.86 -26.68 -7.53
N GLN A 367 -12.34 -26.23 -8.67
CA GLN A 367 -11.45 -27.05 -9.51
C GLN A 367 -10.10 -27.33 -8.82
N LEU A 368 -9.61 -26.42 -7.99
CA LEU A 368 -8.38 -26.59 -7.20
C LEU A 368 -8.56 -27.58 -6.02
N GLY A 369 -9.81 -27.93 -5.67
CA GLY A 369 -10.11 -28.88 -4.60
C GLY A 369 -10.79 -28.28 -3.38
N PHE A 370 -11.05 -26.97 -3.34
CA PHE A 370 -11.83 -26.38 -2.25
C PHE A 370 -13.30 -26.86 -2.32
N ARG A 371 -13.81 -27.41 -1.21
CA ARG A 371 -15.13 -28.05 -1.15
C ARG A 371 -16.26 -27.05 -0.90
N GLN A 372 -15.97 -26.04 -0.10
CA GLN A 372 -16.91 -24.98 0.28
C GLN A 372 -16.25 -23.62 0.06
N VAL A 373 -17.03 -22.70 -0.49
CA VAL A 373 -16.64 -21.31 -0.73
C VAL A 373 -17.74 -20.43 -0.18
N GLU A 374 -17.35 -19.46 0.64
CA GLU A 374 -18.24 -18.48 1.25
C GLU A 374 -17.82 -17.09 0.80
N HIS A 375 -18.74 -16.38 0.16
CA HIS A 375 -18.54 -14.99 -0.21
C HIS A 375 -19.08 -14.09 0.88
N PHE A 376 -18.33 -13.04 1.21
CA PHE A 376 -18.80 -12.01 2.11
C PHE A 376 -19.16 -10.77 1.30
N ALA A 377 -20.47 -10.60 1.05
CA ALA A 377 -20.99 -9.40 0.42
C ALA A 377 -20.84 -8.19 1.35
N ALA A 378 -20.78 -6.99 0.76
CA ALA A 378 -20.64 -5.76 1.53
C ALA A 378 -21.80 -5.58 2.52
N GLU A 379 -23.01 -5.94 2.12
CA GLU A 379 -24.23 -5.87 2.93
C GLU A 379 -24.13 -6.77 4.16
N GLN A 380 -23.66 -8.01 3.98
CA GLN A 380 -23.50 -8.98 5.09
C GLN A 380 -22.44 -8.51 6.08
N LEU A 381 -21.32 -7.97 5.59
CA LEU A 381 -20.26 -7.42 6.45
C LEU A 381 -20.71 -6.13 7.16
N SER A 382 -21.48 -5.29 6.48
CA SER A 382 -22.10 -4.11 7.07
C SER A 382 -23.10 -4.48 8.17
N GLU A 383 -23.95 -5.46 7.94
CA GLU A 383 -24.88 -5.97 8.95
C GLU A 383 -24.12 -6.54 10.16
N ARG A 384 -23.06 -7.33 9.91
CA ARG A 384 -22.28 -7.99 10.96
C ARG A 384 -21.45 -7.03 11.81
N TYR A 385 -20.77 -6.06 11.20
CA TYR A 385 -19.76 -5.24 11.89
C TYR A 385 -20.14 -3.77 12.04
N LEU A 386 -21.08 -3.27 11.24
CA LEU A 386 -21.43 -1.85 11.18
C LEU A 386 -22.86 -1.55 11.65
N SER A 387 -23.66 -2.56 11.95
CA SER A 387 -25.02 -2.38 12.44
C SER A 387 -25.06 -1.65 13.78
N GLY A 388 -26.01 -0.72 13.92
CA GLY A 388 -26.23 0.05 15.15
C GLY A 388 -25.21 1.15 15.44
N ARG A 389 -24.25 1.39 14.55
CA ARG A 389 -23.25 2.46 14.70
C ARG A 389 -23.83 3.82 14.30
N SER A 390 -23.37 4.89 14.97
CA SER A 390 -23.80 6.27 14.71
C SER A 390 -22.75 7.12 13.98
N ASP A 391 -21.58 6.58 13.70
CA ASP A 391 -20.44 7.28 13.11
C ASP A 391 -20.44 7.28 11.57
N GLY A 392 -21.43 6.64 10.94
CA GLY A 392 -21.62 6.66 9.49
C GLY A 392 -20.56 5.90 8.69
N LEU A 393 -19.75 5.06 9.34
CA LEU A 393 -18.78 4.21 8.66
C LEU A 393 -19.46 3.23 7.71
N ARG A 394 -18.83 3.03 6.55
CA ARG A 394 -19.33 2.16 5.48
C ARG A 394 -18.20 1.49 4.74
N LEU A 395 -18.47 0.31 4.19
CA LEU A 395 -17.51 -0.44 3.38
C LEU A 395 -17.36 0.16 1.98
N GLY A 396 -16.16 0.04 1.43
CA GLY A 396 -15.91 0.30 0.02
C GLY A 396 -16.32 -0.91 -0.83
N GLY A 397 -16.83 -0.66 -2.04
CA GLY A 397 -17.28 -1.75 -2.92
C GLY A 397 -16.22 -2.29 -3.90
N THR A 398 -14.99 -1.76 -3.90
CA THR A 398 -13.94 -2.17 -4.86
C THR A 398 -13.32 -3.52 -4.55
N THR A 399 -13.35 -3.95 -3.28
CA THR A 399 -12.81 -5.23 -2.83
C THR A 399 -13.92 -6.15 -2.36
N ARG A 400 -13.67 -7.46 -2.43
CA ARG A 400 -14.52 -8.50 -1.82
C ARG A 400 -13.66 -9.42 -0.96
N LEU A 401 -14.30 -10.03 0.02
CA LEU A 401 -13.71 -11.02 0.91
C LEU A 401 -14.37 -12.37 0.65
N LEU A 402 -13.58 -13.42 0.74
CA LEU A 402 -14.03 -14.79 0.55
C LEU A 402 -13.31 -15.71 1.53
N ARG A 403 -14.00 -16.78 1.95
CA ARG A 403 -13.43 -17.92 2.67
C ARG A 403 -13.59 -19.19 1.85
N ALA A 404 -12.55 -20.02 1.77
CA ALA A 404 -12.60 -21.33 1.12
C ALA A 404 -12.06 -22.44 2.03
N PHE A 405 -12.62 -23.65 1.92
CA PHE A 405 -12.30 -24.81 2.77
C PHE A 405 -11.83 -26.02 1.96
N THR A 406 -10.84 -26.77 2.47
CA THR A 406 -10.30 -27.99 1.84
C THR A 406 -11.04 -29.28 2.23
#